data_AF-A0A930TUU9-F1
#
_entry.id   AF-A0A930TUU9-F1
#
_cell.length_a   1.000
_cell.length_b   1.000
_cell.length_c   1.000
_cell.angle_alpha   90.00
_cell.angle_beta   90.00
_cell.angle_gamma   90.00
#
_symmetry.space_group_name_H-M   'P 1'
#
loop_
_entity.id
_entity.type
_entity.pdbx_description
1 polymer ?
#
loop_
_entity_poly.entity_id
_entity_poly.type
_entity_poly.pdbx_seq_one_letter_code
_entity_poly.pdbx_strand_id
1 'polypeptide(L)' 'MVDPNTYELTIEQQFQMRLMEESAQVMSREQALDLLVQASQLLMVKDNVIRNLLQRTPLKSFSFEG' A
#
# COMPACT_ATOMS: atom_id res chain seq x y z
N MET A 1 -4.71 -18.02 9.35
CA MET A 1 -3.37 -17.67 8.85
C MET A 1 -3.56 -16.61 7.78
N VAL A 2 -2.81 -15.52 7.83
CA VAL A 2 -2.72 -14.59 6.70
C VAL A 2 -2.01 -15.34 5.57
N ASP A 3 -2.58 -15.32 4.37
CA ASP A 3 -1.95 -15.92 3.19
C ASP A 3 -0.58 -15.24 3.00
N PRO A 4 0.54 -16.00 2.95
CA PRO A 4 1.87 -15.43 2.73
C PRO A 4 1.95 -14.55 1.47
N ASN A 5 1.06 -14.76 0.49
CA ASN A 5 1.02 -14.00 -0.75
C ASN A 5 0.15 -12.72 -0.66
N THR A 6 -0.44 -12.41 0.50
CA THR A 6 -1.31 -11.22 0.68
C THR A 6 -0.60 -9.90 0.35
N TYR A 7 0.73 -9.87 0.47
CA TYR A 7 1.55 -8.69 0.19
C TYR A 7 2.25 -8.75 -1.18
N GLU A 8 2.08 -9.84 -1.92
CA GLU A 8 2.57 -9.92 -3.29
C GLU A 8 1.69 -9.05 -4.20
N LEU A 9 2.34 -8.37 -5.14
CA LEU A 9 1.62 -7.60 -6.15
C LEU A 9 0.89 -8.55 -7.09
N THR A 10 -0.36 -8.25 -7.42
CA THR A 10 -1.07 -8.95 -8.50
C THR A 10 -0.37 -8.68 -9.84
N ILE A 11 -0.65 -9.50 -10.87
CA ILE A 11 -0.08 -9.31 -12.21
C ILE A 11 -0.38 -7.90 -12.74
N GLU A 12 -1.59 -7.41 -12.53
CA GLU A 12 -2.01 -6.07 -12.93
C GLU A 12 -1.23 -4.99 -12.20
N GLN A 13 -1.01 -5.15 -10.89
CA GLN A 13 -0.20 -4.21 -10.11
C GLN A 13 1.27 -4.23 -10.53
N GLN A 14 1.82 -5.40 -10.85
CA GLN A 14 3.17 -5.51 -11.42
C GLN A 14 3.28 -4.82 -12.79
N PHE A 15 2.25 -4.94 -13.63
CA PHE A 15 2.20 -4.22 -14.90
C PHE A 15 2.16 -2.70 -14.69
N GLN A 16 1.36 -2.21 -13.74
CA GLN A 16 1.34 -0.79 -13.38
C GLN A 16 2.70 -0.30 -12.86
N MET A 17 3.41 -1.12 -12.08
CA MET A 17 4.77 -0.80 -11.64
C MET A 17 5.72 -0.57 -12.83
N ARG A 18 5.67 -1.41 -13.87
CA ARG A 18 6.48 -1.21 -15.08
C ARG A 18 6.15 0.09 -15.81
N LEU A 19 4.86 0.41 -15.97
CA LEU A 19 4.44 1.68 -16.57
C LEU A 19 4.91 2.90 -15.76
N MET A 20 4.90 2.78 -14.43
CA MET A 20 5.39 3.83 -13.55
C MET A 20 6.90 4.01 -13.65
N GLU A 21 7.67 2.92 -13.76
CA GLU A 21 9.12 2.96 -14.01
C GLU A 21 9.45 3.63 -15.35
N GLU A 22 8.77 3.25 -16.43
CA GLU A 22 8.94 3.88 -17.75
C GLU A 22 8.59 5.37 -17.72
N SER A 23 7.51 5.73 -17.02
CA SER A 23 7.10 7.14 -16.85
C SER A 23 8.12 7.93 -16.03
N ALA A 24 8.72 7.32 -15.00
CA ALA A 24 9.71 7.97 -14.17
C ALA A 24 11.02 8.27 -14.91
N GLN A 25 11.40 7.45 -15.90
CA GLN A 25 12.62 7.65 -16.71
C GLN A 25 12.59 8.95 -17.52
N VAL A 26 11.41 9.46 -17.87
CA VAL A 26 11.23 10.69 -18.65
C VAL A 26 10.88 11.90 -17.79
N MET A 27 10.83 11.76 -16.46
CA MET A 27 10.56 12.87 -15.55
C MET A 27 11.79 13.77 -15.40
N SER A 28 11.56 15.08 -15.38
CA SER A 28 12.55 16.01 -14.86
C SER A 28 12.77 15.78 -13.35
N ARG A 29 13.92 16.21 -12.84
CA ARG A 29 14.23 16.14 -11.40
C ARG A 29 13.16 16.78 -10.53
N GLU A 30 12.62 17.92 -10.95
CA GLU A 30 11.58 18.64 -10.21
C GLU A 30 10.29 17.84 -10.13
N GLN A 31 9.83 17.29 -11.25
CA GLN A 31 8.64 16.43 -11.31
C GLN A 31 8.81 15.17 -10.45
N ALA A 32 9.98 14.53 -10.50
CA ALA A 32 10.26 13.34 -9.70
C ALA A 32 10.25 13.65 -8.18
N LEU A 33 10.80 14.79 -7.77
CA LEU A 33 10.80 15.22 -6.36
C LEU A 33 9.39 15.57 -5.88
N ASP A 34 8.61 16.30 -6.68
CA ASP A 34 7.23 16.64 -6.36
C ASP A 34 6.36 15.37 -6.22
N LEU A 35 6.49 14.44 -7.17
CA LEU A 35 5.81 13.15 -7.12
C LEU A 35 6.21 12.35 -5.87
N LEU A 36 7.50 12.35 -5.50
CA LEU A 36 7.98 11.64 -4.32
C LEU A 36 7.36 12.19 -3.02
N VAL A 37 7.25 13.52 -2.90
CA VAL A 37 6.61 14.16 -1.75
C VAL A 37 5.14 13.79 -1.68
N GLN A 38 4.42 13.86 -2.80
CA GLN A 38 3.00 13.49 -2.87
C GLN A 38 2.77 12.00 -2.54
N ALA A 39 3.59 11.10 -3.08
CA ALA A 39 3.53 9.68 -2.78
C ALA A 39 3.78 9.41 -1.29
N SER A 40 4.75 10.09 -0.68
CA SER A 40 5.05 9.97 0.75
C SER A 40 3.88 10.41 1.63
N GLN A 41 3.20 11.50 1.25
CA GLN A 41 1.99 11.95 1.94
C GLN A 41 0.86 10.93 1.81
N LEU A 42 0.67 10.37 0.62
CA LEU A 42 -0.36 9.37 0.36
C LEU A 42 -0.13 8.08 1.17
N LEU A 43 1.12 7.67 1.38
CA LEU A 43 1.46 6.55 2.24
C LEU A 43 0.99 6.78 3.69
N MET A 44 1.27 7.97 4.26
CA MET A 44 0.79 8.31 5.61
C MET A 44 -0.74 8.27 5.72
N VAL A 45 -1.45 8.73 4.69
CA VAL A 45 -2.92 8.66 4.66
C VAL A 45 -3.38 7.20 4.62
N LYS A 46 -2.74 6.34 3.80
CA LYS A 46 -3.06 4.91 3.75
C LYS A 46 -2.81 4.21 5.09
N ASP A 47 -1.73 4.55 5.79
CA ASP A 47 -1.45 4.03 7.14
C ASP A 47 -2.54 4.40 8.14
N ASN A 48 -3.00 5.65 8.10
CA ASN A 48 -4.11 6.11 8.94
C ASN A 48 -5.39 5.35 8.63
N VAL A 49 -5.69 5.09 7.34
CA VAL A 49 -6.86 4.31 6.93
C VAL A 49 -6.77 2.87 7.46
N ILE A 50 -5.64 2.18 7.24
CA ILE A 50 -5.43 0.81 7.72
C ILE A 50 -5.59 0.74 9.24
N ARG A 51 -4.97 1.67 9.98
CA ARG A 51 -5.09 1.75 11.44
C ARG A 51 -6.55 1.90 11.89
N ASN A 52 -7.30 2.79 11.25
CA ASN A 52 -8.72 2.99 11.57
C ASN A 52 -9.57 1.74 11.27
N LEU A 53 -9.29 1.03 10.18
CA LEU A 53 -9.99 -0.21 9.84
C LEU A 53 -9.70 -1.33 10.84
N LEU A 54 -8.44 -1.47 11.27
CA LEU A 54 -8.04 -2.42 12.29
C LEU A 54 -8.73 -2.15 13.63
N GLN A 55 -8.81 -0.89 14.06
CA GLN A 55 -9.52 -0.51 15.29
C GLN A 55 -11.02 -0.82 15.25
N ARG A 56 -11.64 -0.78 14.06
CA ARG A 56 -13.08 -1.03 13.88
C ARG A 56 -13.42 -2.50 13.68
N THR A 57 -12.41 -3.35 13.49
CA THR A 57 -12.61 -4.79 13.34
C THR A 57 -12.55 -5.42 14.74
N PRO A 58 -13.67 -5.89 15.31
CA PRO A 58 -13.62 -6.58 16.59
C PRO A 58 -12.75 -7.83 16.43
N LEU A 59 -11.64 -7.90 17.18
CA LEU A 59 -10.92 -9.15 17.38
C LEU A 59 -11.95 -10.12 17.96
N LYS A 60 -12.39 -11.13 17.18
CA LYS A 60 -13.16 -12.23 17.76
C LYS A 60 -12.36 -12.71 18.96
N SER A 61 -12.91 -12.53 20.16
CA SER A 61 -12.41 -13.19 21.35
C SER A 61 -12.35 -14.68 21.01
N PHE A 62 -11.15 -15.25 20.99
CA PHE A 62 -11.00 -16.69 20.94
C PHE A 62 -11.61 -17.23 22.23
N SER A 63 -12.90 -17.55 22.17
CA SER A 63 -13.55 -18.38 23.17
C SER A 63 -12.88 -19.76 23.06
N PHE A 64 -11.93 -20.04 23.93
CA PHE A 64 -11.52 -21.41 24.22
C PHE A 64 -12.74 -22.07 24.88
N GLU A 65 -13.51 -22.83 24.11
CA GLU A 65 -14.38 -23.85 24.70
C GLU A 65 -13.47 -25.00 25.12
N GLY A 66 -13.38 -25.20 26.44
CA GLY A 66 -12.74 -26.35 27.07
C GLY A 66 -13.63 -27.58 27.06
#